data_AF-A0A427YQ88-F1
#
_entry.id   AF-A0A427YQ88-F1
#
_cell.length_a   1.000
_cell.length_b   1.000
_cell.length_c   1.000
_cell.angle_alpha   90.00
_cell.angle_beta   90.00
_cell.angle_gamma   90.00
#
_symmetry.space_group_name_H-M   'P 1'
#
loop_
_entity.id
_entity.type
_entity.pdbx_description
1 polymer ?
#
loop_
_entity_poly.entity_id
_entity_poly.type
_entity_poly.pdbx_seq_one_letter_code
_entity_poly.pdbx_strand_id
1 'polypeptide(L)'
;MDEDRRLRLLDLPAEILSQIASYLPLSQILPFLSLHPLLLSLTQTHLSPLPTLISHALDRGPPYAPTLAVLPSLTLYQPDDGGRMWVDTLVRARAKWILERMEMGRWRDTMWKEAFERRFLPSWKRYKGEGDSWRALFIRVLGRLEHRHLGCTHEESWTRFVTLHRNGAASINRIYSRLFDPYDIYEELKHQNNFASAATHVRVVLHLSDVRILAIGVLHDQPSLFVNPNAHLLLHPPLLRRLSRPPTRSVPQMTDSRYSATSTAPIAIASRGPAAATPSHNANEIYYPVVRSMSPSGPLSTSYGLGEGSPATSPAERSSHPPQSQSSRRTTLSSLLPSLGRRTSATVDTGDDAMVGTSGTSPVGGSARCSRR
;
A
#
# COMPACT_ATOMS: atom_id res chain seq x y z
N MET A 1 -11.86 -64.11 -15.49
CA MET A 1 -12.63 -62.99 -16.04
C MET A 1 -12.66 -61.92 -14.96
N ASP A 2 -11.64 -61.05 -14.95
CA ASP A 2 -11.58 -59.89 -14.07
C ASP A 2 -12.44 -58.80 -14.71
N GLU A 3 -13.71 -58.72 -14.31
CA GLU A 3 -14.57 -57.61 -14.70
C GLU A 3 -14.00 -56.31 -14.13
N ASP A 4 -13.63 -55.39 -15.03
CA ASP A 4 -13.79 -53.94 -14.87
C ASP A 4 -13.55 -53.41 -13.43
N ARG A 5 -12.29 -53.48 -12.95
CA ARG A 5 -11.86 -52.70 -11.78
C ARG A 5 -11.86 -51.21 -12.14
N ARG A 6 -13.04 -50.62 -12.24
CA ARG A 6 -13.24 -49.19 -12.34
C ARG A 6 -12.80 -48.58 -11.02
N LEU A 7 -11.58 -48.04 -11.01
CA LEU A 7 -11.07 -47.23 -9.91
C LEU A 7 -12.04 -46.07 -9.67
N ARG A 8 -12.66 -46.03 -8.49
CA ARG A 8 -13.54 -44.91 -8.13
C ARG A 8 -12.65 -43.75 -7.72
N LEU A 9 -13.13 -42.52 -7.95
CA LEU A 9 -12.40 -41.31 -7.55
C LEU A 9 -12.00 -41.35 -6.07
N LEU A 10 -12.90 -41.84 -5.22
CA LEU A 10 -12.68 -41.93 -3.77
C LEU A 10 -11.66 -43.00 -3.34
N ASP A 11 -11.27 -43.90 -4.25
CA ASP A 11 -10.23 -44.91 -3.98
C ASP A 11 -8.81 -44.34 -4.18
N LEU A 12 -8.69 -43.10 -4.70
CA LEU A 12 -7.42 -42.43 -4.89
C LEU A 12 -6.82 -41.93 -3.57
N PRO A 13 -5.48 -41.86 -3.45
CA PRO A 13 -4.83 -41.23 -2.31
C PRO A 13 -5.25 -39.77 -2.11
N ALA A 14 -5.24 -39.32 -0.86
CA ALA A 14 -5.64 -37.97 -0.46
C ALA A 14 -4.84 -36.86 -1.16
N GLU A 15 -3.56 -37.12 -1.44
CA GLU A 15 -2.66 -36.22 -2.17
C GLU A 15 -3.12 -36.00 -3.60
N ILE A 16 -3.54 -37.09 -4.27
CA ILE A 16 -4.05 -37.04 -5.65
C ILE A 16 -5.40 -36.34 -5.68
N LEU A 17 -6.27 -36.63 -4.70
CA LEU A 17 -7.57 -35.94 -4.57
C LEU A 17 -7.39 -34.44 -4.35
N SER A 18 -6.47 -34.04 -3.47
CA SER A 18 -6.12 -32.64 -3.24
C SER A 18 -5.58 -31.97 -4.50
N GLN A 19 -4.69 -32.64 -5.22
CA GLN A 19 -4.14 -32.13 -6.46
C GLN A 19 -5.23 -31.94 -7.53
N ILE A 20 -6.13 -32.92 -7.71
CA ILE A 20 -7.27 -32.80 -8.62
C ILE A 20 -8.17 -31.62 -8.19
N ALA A 21 -8.45 -31.50 -6.89
CA ALA A 21 -9.26 -30.42 -6.35
C ALA A 21 -8.61 -29.04 -6.56
N SER A 22 -7.28 -28.94 -6.56
CA SER A 22 -6.54 -27.69 -6.81
C SER A 22 -6.65 -27.16 -8.25
N TYR A 23 -7.09 -28.00 -9.20
CA TYR A 23 -7.37 -27.57 -10.58
C TYR A 23 -8.82 -27.09 -10.78
N LEU A 24 -9.70 -27.30 -9.82
CA LEU A 24 -11.08 -26.83 -9.89
C LEU A 24 -11.15 -25.31 -9.68
N PRO A 25 -12.06 -24.61 -10.37
CA PRO A 25 -12.28 -23.20 -10.10
C PRO A 25 -12.86 -23.00 -8.69
N LEU A 26 -12.54 -21.86 -8.07
CA LEU A 26 -12.97 -21.55 -6.70
C LEU A 26 -14.51 -21.54 -6.53
N SER A 27 -15.27 -21.33 -7.60
CA SER A 27 -16.74 -21.42 -7.56
C SER A 27 -17.26 -22.85 -7.43
N GLN A 28 -16.51 -23.85 -7.91
CA GLN A 28 -16.92 -25.27 -7.92
C GLN A 28 -16.30 -26.08 -6.78
N ILE A 29 -15.26 -25.56 -6.12
CA ILE A 29 -14.57 -26.29 -5.06
C ILE A 29 -15.48 -26.61 -3.87
N LEU A 30 -16.33 -25.67 -3.44
CA LEU A 30 -17.21 -25.89 -2.29
C LEU A 30 -18.27 -26.97 -2.56
N PRO A 31 -19.02 -26.92 -3.68
CA PRO A 31 -19.87 -28.03 -4.08
C PRO A 31 -19.11 -29.36 -4.14
N PHE A 32 -17.92 -29.39 -4.76
CA PHE A 32 -17.12 -30.60 -4.88
C PHE A 32 -16.71 -31.18 -3.52
N LEU A 33 -16.21 -30.36 -2.61
CA LEU A 33 -15.82 -30.77 -1.25
C LEU A 33 -17.03 -31.24 -0.43
N SER A 34 -18.23 -30.70 -0.71
CA SER A 34 -19.47 -31.10 -0.03
C SER A 34 -20.02 -32.46 -0.48
N LEU A 35 -19.53 -33.02 -1.59
CA LEU A 35 -20.03 -34.29 -2.13
C LEU A 35 -19.76 -35.49 -1.22
N HIS A 36 -18.65 -35.47 -0.46
CA HIS A 36 -18.26 -36.61 0.35
C HIS A 36 -17.46 -36.19 1.61
N PRO A 37 -17.69 -36.81 2.78
CA PRO A 37 -16.96 -36.49 4.01
C PRO A 37 -15.44 -36.63 3.90
N LEU A 38 -14.94 -37.58 3.09
CA LEU A 38 -13.50 -37.71 2.84
C LEU A 38 -12.92 -36.50 2.10
N LEU A 39 -13.64 -35.95 1.13
CA LEU A 39 -13.20 -34.74 0.41
C LEU A 39 -13.22 -33.53 1.34
N LEU A 40 -14.25 -33.43 2.19
CA LEU A 40 -14.31 -32.40 3.22
C LEU A 40 -13.15 -32.53 4.23
N SER A 41 -12.78 -33.75 4.62
CA SER A 41 -11.65 -33.97 5.53
C SER A 41 -10.33 -33.44 4.99
N LEU A 42 -10.16 -33.37 3.65
CA LEU A 42 -8.96 -32.79 3.04
C LEU A 42 -8.74 -31.34 3.46
N THR A 43 -9.80 -30.54 3.64
CA THR A 43 -9.66 -29.13 4.01
C THR A 43 -9.14 -28.92 5.43
N GLN A 44 -9.28 -29.94 6.28
CA GLN A 44 -8.84 -29.91 7.68
C GLN A 44 -7.37 -30.36 7.83
N THR A 45 -6.79 -30.95 6.78
CA THR A 45 -5.41 -31.45 6.77
C THR A 45 -4.45 -30.50 6.06
N HIS A 46 -3.15 -30.81 6.13
CA HIS A 46 -2.13 -30.12 5.34
C HIS A 46 -2.29 -30.27 3.83
N LEU A 47 -3.15 -31.19 3.38
CA LEU A 47 -3.49 -31.42 1.97
C LEU A 47 -4.68 -30.55 1.52
N SER A 48 -5.01 -29.47 2.23
CA SER A 48 -6.08 -28.58 1.82
C SER A 48 -5.75 -27.95 0.45
N PRO A 49 -6.66 -28.05 -0.55
CA PRO A 49 -6.46 -27.41 -1.85
C PRO A 49 -6.69 -25.89 -1.81
N LEU A 50 -7.32 -25.39 -0.73
CA LEU A 50 -7.78 -24.00 -0.62
C LEU A 50 -6.66 -22.95 -0.65
N PRO A 51 -5.51 -23.11 0.06
CA PRO A 51 -4.45 -22.12 0.03
C PRO A 51 -3.97 -21.82 -1.40
N THR A 52 -3.69 -22.85 -2.19
CA THR A 52 -3.24 -22.73 -3.58
C THR A 52 -4.29 -22.03 -4.45
N LEU A 53 -5.56 -22.42 -4.31
CA LEU A 53 -6.67 -21.82 -5.06
C LEU A 53 -6.87 -20.34 -4.71
N ILE A 54 -6.77 -19.99 -3.43
CA ILE A 54 -6.87 -18.61 -2.94
C ILE A 54 -5.70 -17.77 -3.47
N SER A 55 -4.46 -18.27 -3.36
CA SER A 55 -3.28 -17.58 -3.87
C SER A 55 -3.41 -17.29 -5.37
N HIS A 56 -3.81 -18.28 -6.16
CA HIS A 56 -4.01 -18.12 -7.60
C HIS A 56 -5.16 -17.15 -7.93
N ALA A 57 -6.25 -17.15 -7.15
CA ALA A 57 -7.32 -16.18 -7.28
C ALA A 57 -6.87 -14.74 -6.97
N LEU A 58 -5.93 -14.58 -6.03
CA LEU A 58 -5.32 -13.28 -5.70
C LEU A 58 -4.30 -12.83 -6.75
N ASP A 59 -3.54 -13.76 -7.33
CA ASP A 59 -2.58 -13.49 -8.42
C ASP A 59 -3.28 -12.96 -9.67
N ARG A 60 -4.46 -13.49 -10.00
CA ARG A 60 -5.29 -13.01 -11.11
C ARG A 60 -5.81 -11.58 -10.92
N GLY A 61 -5.84 -11.10 -9.67
CA GLY A 61 -6.33 -9.77 -9.33
C GLY A 61 -7.86 -9.64 -9.39
N PRO A 62 -8.39 -8.42 -9.20
CA PRO A 62 -9.83 -8.17 -9.23
C PRO A 62 -10.41 -8.30 -10.66
N PRO A 63 -11.67 -8.75 -10.80
CA PRO A 63 -12.65 -9.00 -9.73
C PRO A 63 -12.44 -10.34 -9.04
N TYR A 64 -12.45 -10.34 -7.70
CA TYR A 64 -12.36 -11.56 -6.92
C TYR A 64 -13.69 -12.34 -6.97
N ALA A 65 -13.59 -13.67 -7.00
CA ALA A 65 -14.77 -14.55 -7.01
C ALA A 65 -15.62 -14.37 -5.74
N PRO A 66 -16.96 -14.41 -5.84
CA PRO A 66 -17.85 -14.24 -4.69
C PRO A 66 -17.63 -15.33 -3.63
N THR A 67 -17.25 -16.54 -4.05
CA THR A 67 -16.92 -17.62 -3.13
C THR A 67 -15.76 -17.28 -2.19
N LEU A 68 -14.77 -16.50 -2.66
CA LEU A 68 -13.66 -16.05 -1.81
C LEU A 68 -14.13 -15.14 -0.67
N ALA A 69 -15.21 -14.39 -0.90
CA ALA A 69 -15.73 -13.44 0.07
C ALA A 69 -16.44 -14.13 1.24
N VAL A 70 -17.13 -15.25 0.98
CA VAL A 70 -17.92 -16.01 1.96
C VAL A 70 -17.09 -17.11 2.63
N LEU A 71 -16.07 -17.65 1.97
CA LEU A 71 -15.23 -18.74 2.49
C LEU A 71 -14.68 -18.52 3.92
N PRO A 72 -14.32 -17.30 4.37
CA PRO A 72 -13.96 -17.00 5.76
C PRO A 72 -15.03 -17.28 6.84
N SER A 73 -16.32 -17.29 6.50
CA SER A 73 -17.40 -17.59 7.46
C SER A 73 -17.71 -19.08 7.54
N LEU A 74 -17.31 -19.84 6.51
CA LEU A 74 -17.57 -21.27 6.38
C LEU A 74 -16.56 -22.10 7.17
N THR A 75 -16.71 -22.11 8.50
CA THR A 75 -15.79 -22.79 9.44
C THR A 75 -15.56 -24.28 9.12
N LEU A 76 -16.56 -24.95 8.54
CA LEU A 76 -16.47 -26.37 8.19
C LEU A 76 -15.38 -26.68 7.15
N TYR A 77 -15.10 -25.72 6.25
CA TYR A 77 -14.13 -25.87 5.16
C TYR A 77 -12.77 -25.29 5.52
N GLN A 78 -12.58 -24.82 6.76
CA GLN A 78 -11.33 -24.18 7.16
C GLN A 78 -10.42 -25.16 7.88
N PRO A 79 -9.10 -25.09 7.63
CA PRO A 79 -8.13 -25.78 8.46
C PRO A 79 -8.11 -25.17 9.87
N ASP A 80 -7.80 -25.98 10.89
CA ASP A 80 -7.60 -25.50 12.27
C ASP A 80 -6.22 -24.85 12.46
N ASP A 81 -5.91 -23.87 11.59
CA ASP A 81 -4.64 -23.15 11.60
C ASP A 81 -4.73 -21.79 12.34
N GLY A 82 -5.88 -21.51 12.95
CA GLY A 82 -6.17 -20.23 13.60
C GLY A 82 -6.36 -19.05 12.62
N GLY A 83 -6.59 -19.32 11.34
CA GLY A 83 -6.79 -18.34 10.28
C GLY A 83 -5.52 -17.95 9.53
N ARG A 84 -4.42 -18.70 9.66
CA ARG A 84 -3.14 -18.38 9.01
C ARG A 84 -3.24 -18.36 7.48
N MET A 85 -4.04 -19.23 6.88
CA MET A 85 -4.35 -19.24 5.45
C MET A 85 -4.86 -17.87 4.94
N TRP A 86 -5.50 -17.08 5.80
CA TRP A 86 -6.07 -15.79 5.45
C TRP A 86 -5.08 -14.63 5.53
N VAL A 87 -3.90 -14.81 6.12
CA VAL A 87 -2.88 -13.76 6.24
C VAL A 87 -2.53 -13.21 4.86
N ASP A 88 -2.23 -14.07 3.90
CA ASP A 88 -1.84 -13.65 2.56
C ASP A 88 -2.99 -12.97 1.81
N THR A 89 -4.23 -13.40 2.05
CA THR A 89 -5.42 -12.74 1.52
C THR A 89 -5.55 -11.32 2.07
N LEU A 90 -5.43 -11.16 3.39
CA LEU A 90 -5.50 -9.86 4.03
C LEU A 90 -4.37 -8.93 3.59
N VAL A 91 -3.18 -9.46 3.29
CA VAL A 91 -2.03 -8.64 2.84
C VAL A 91 -2.19 -8.19 1.38
N ARG A 92 -2.68 -9.07 0.52
CA ARG A 92 -2.68 -8.86 -0.94
C ARG A 92 -3.98 -8.32 -1.51
N ALA A 93 -5.12 -8.60 -0.87
CA ALA A 93 -6.41 -8.22 -1.41
C ALA A 93 -6.66 -6.70 -1.31
N ARG A 94 -7.38 -6.17 -2.31
CA ARG A 94 -7.73 -4.74 -2.40
C ARG A 94 -8.52 -4.28 -1.16
N ALA A 95 -8.15 -3.11 -0.63
CA ALA A 95 -8.76 -2.52 0.55
C ALA A 95 -10.29 -2.47 0.49
N LYS A 96 -10.84 -1.86 -0.57
CA LYS A 96 -12.28 -1.85 -0.85
C LYS A 96 -12.97 -3.20 -0.71
N TRP A 97 -12.39 -4.25 -1.30
CA TRP A 97 -13.01 -5.57 -1.29
C TRP A 97 -13.06 -6.19 0.11
N ILE A 98 -11.99 -6.03 0.89
CA ILE A 98 -11.94 -6.51 2.28
C ILE A 98 -12.99 -5.77 3.13
N LEU A 99 -13.15 -4.46 2.92
CA LEU A 99 -14.08 -3.63 3.70
C LEU A 99 -15.55 -3.89 3.35
N GLU A 100 -15.86 -4.09 2.08
CA GLU A 100 -17.25 -4.12 1.59
C GLU A 100 -17.80 -5.52 1.34
N ARG A 101 -16.95 -6.49 0.96
CA ARG A 101 -17.42 -7.78 0.45
C ARG A 101 -16.95 -8.97 1.27
N MET A 102 -15.73 -8.92 1.80
CA MET A 102 -15.16 -10.05 2.53
C MET A 102 -15.85 -10.23 3.87
N GLU A 103 -16.43 -11.40 4.09
CA GLU A 103 -16.90 -11.80 5.41
C GLU A 103 -15.68 -12.04 6.30
N MET A 104 -15.70 -11.50 7.52
CA MET A 104 -14.55 -11.62 8.42
C MET A 104 -14.76 -12.74 9.41
N GLY A 105 -13.92 -13.77 9.35
CA GLY A 105 -13.91 -14.86 10.31
C GLY A 105 -13.56 -14.43 11.75
N ARG A 106 -13.78 -15.33 12.70
CA ARG A 106 -13.36 -15.17 14.10
C ARG A 106 -11.93 -15.68 14.29
N TRP A 107 -10.95 -14.92 13.79
CA TRP A 107 -9.54 -15.29 13.87
C TRP A 107 -8.83 -14.71 15.11
N ARG A 108 -7.72 -15.34 15.50
CA ARG A 108 -6.89 -14.92 16.64
C ARG A 108 -6.24 -13.56 16.36
N ASP A 109 -6.06 -12.76 17.40
CA ASP A 109 -5.46 -11.41 17.30
C ASP A 109 -4.00 -11.44 16.81
N THR A 110 -3.27 -12.54 17.07
CA THR A 110 -1.92 -12.78 16.56
C THR A 110 -1.84 -12.82 15.04
N MET A 111 -2.87 -13.37 14.39
CA MET A 111 -2.96 -13.42 12.93
C MET A 111 -3.17 -12.02 12.35
N TRP A 112 -4.06 -11.23 12.96
CA TRP A 112 -4.28 -9.84 12.56
C TRP A 112 -3.02 -8.99 12.72
N LYS A 113 -2.24 -9.21 13.79
CA LYS A 113 -0.93 -8.57 13.96
C LYS A 113 0.02 -8.94 12.82
N GLU A 114 0.12 -10.22 12.48
CA GLU A 114 0.98 -10.70 11.39
C GLU A 114 0.56 -10.10 10.04
N ALA A 115 -0.74 -10.10 9.73
CA ALA A 115 -1.27 -9.48 8.53
C ALA A 115 -1.01 -7.96 8.50
N PHE A 116 -1.16 -7.28 9.63
CA PHE A 116 -0.86 -5.85 9.75
C PHE A 116 0.62 -5.55 9.47
N GLU A 117 1.54 -6.31 10.08
CA GLU A 117 2.99 -6.13 9.93
C GLU A 117 3.50 -6.45 8.52
N ARG A 118 2.83 -7.38 7.81
CA ARG A 118 3.16 -7.71 6.42
C ARG A 118 2.60 -6.71 5.40
N ARG A 119 1.43 -6.13 5.67
CA ARG A 119 0.74 -5.20 4.75
C ARG A 119 1.19 -3.76 4.91
N PHE A 120 1.30 -3.28 6.14
CA PHE A 120 1.46 -1.87 6.46
C PHE A 120 2.85 -1.51 6.96
N LEU A 121 3.20 -0.23 6.85
CA LEU A 121 4.48 0.27 7.34
C LEU A 121 4.56 0.18 8.87
N PRO A 122 5.72 -0.16 9.46
CA PRO A 122 5.90 -0.24 10.91
C PRO A 122 5.51 1.04 11.65
N SER A 123 5.71 2.20 11.01
CA SER A 123 5.37 3.51 11.56
C SER A 123 3.87 3.70 11.80
N TRP A 124 3.01 2.88 11.21
CA TRP A 124 1.56 2.95 11.37
C TRP A 124 1.06 2.22 12.62
N LYS A 125 1.93 1.47 13.32
CA LYS A 125 1.62 0.90 14.64
C LYS A 125 1.23 1.96 15.67
N ARG A 126 1.70 3.21 15.48
CA ARG A 126 1.32 4.36 16.32
C ARG A 126 -0.18 4.67 16.35
N TYR A 127 -0.96 4.16 15.38
CA TYR A 127 -2.41 4.35 15.35
C TYR A 127 -3.16 3.37 16.25
N LYS A 128 -2.46 2.42 16.89
CA LYS A 128 -3.03 1.47 17.85
C LYS A 128 -3.23 2.17 19.19
N GLY A 129 -4.47 2.26 19.65
CA GLY A 129 -4.79 2.73 20.99
C GLY A 129 -4.35 1.72 22.06
N GLU A 130 -4.24 2.20 23.30
CA GLU A 130 -4.09 1.34 24.47
C GLU A 130 -5.38 0.51 24.63
N GLY A 131 -5.27 -0.82 24.59
CA GLY A 131 -6.42 -1.74 24.60
C GLY A 131 -7.04 -2.06 23.23
N ASP A 132 -6.61 -1.41 22.13
CA ASP A 132 -7.12 -1.76 20.80
C ASP A 132 -6.64 -3.17 20.36
N SER A 133 -7.54 -3.93 19.73
CA SER A 133 -7.19 -5.18 19.04
C SER A 133 -6.47 -4.90 17.71
N TRP A 134 -5.63 -5.83 17.25
CA TRP A 134 -4.99 -5.71 15.94
C TRP A 134 -5.99 -5.75 14.80
N ARG A 135 -7.10 -6.48 14.97
CA ARG A 135 -8.23 -6.46 14.03
C ARG A 135 -8.79 -5.04 13.86
N ALA A 136 -9.14 -4.38 14.97
CA ALA A 136 -9.72 -3.04 14.91
C ALA A 136 -8.76 -2.04 14.26
N LEU A 137 -7.47 -2.12 14.61
CA LEU A 137 -6.43 -1.30 13.99
C LEU A 137 -6.33 -1.55 12.47
N PHE A 138 -6.29 -2.83 12.05
CA PHE A 138 -6.16 -3.22 10.65
C PHE A 138 -7.30 -2.63 9.83
N ILE A 139 -8.55 -2.82 10.26
CA ILE A 139 -9.74 -2.30 9.55
C ILE A 139 -9.78 -0.78 9.54
N ARG A 140 -9.44 -0.13 10.67
CA ARG A 140 -9.38 1.34 10.76
C ARG A 140 -8.40 1.92 9.75
N VAL A 141 -7.17 1.41 9.73
CA VAL A 141 -6.11 1.84 8.80
C VAL A 141 -6.51 1.58 7.36
N LEU A 142 -7.12 0.43 7.08
CA LEU A 142 -7.60 0.09 5.74
C LEU A 142 -8.70 1.04 5.26
N GLY A 143 -9.64 1.40 6.15
CA GLY A 143 -10.68 2.40 5.87
C GLY A 143 -10.09 3.76 5.54
N ARG A 144 -9.06 4.21 6.27
CA ARG A 144 -8.37 5.48 5.98
C ARG A 144 -7.75 5.49 4.57
N LEU A 145 -7.14 4.38 4.18
CA LEU A 145 -6.52 4.24 2.87
C LEU A 145 -7.54 4.28 1.74
N GLU A 146 -8.65 3.54 1.88
CA GLU A 146 -9.71 3.54 0.87
C GLU A 146 -10.35 4.94 0.77
N HIS A 147 -10.58 5.60 1.90
CA HIS A 147 -11.12 6.95 1.92
C HIS A 147 -10.19 7.97 1.22
N ARG A 148 -8.88 7.82 1.40
CA ARG A 148 -7.86 8.62 0.69
C ARG A 148 -7.86 8.32 -0.81
N HIS A 149 -8.07 7.07 -1.21
CA HIS A 149 -8.16 6.71 -2.63
C HIS A 149 -9.35 7.38 -3.34
N LEU A 150 -10.43 7.65 -2.60
CA LEU A 150 -11.58 8.42 -3.07
C LEU A 150 -11.36 9.95 -3.07
N GLY A 151 -10.14 10.42 -2.80
CA GLY A 151 -9.77 11.83 -2.82
C GLY A 151 -10.17 12.61 -1.57
N CYS A 152 -10.67 11.95 -0.52
CA CYS A 152 -10.98 12.67 0.72
C CYS A 152 -9.72 12.93 1.54
N THR A 153 -9.52 14.18 1.95
CA THR A 153 -8.39 14.65 2.75
C THR A 153 -8.78 14.98 4.20
N HIS A 154 -9.94 14.50 4.67
CA HIS A 154 -10.47 14.88 5.99
C HIS A 154 -9.59 14.37 7.14
N GLU A 155 -9.11 13.13 7.05
CA GLU A 155 -8.30 12.51 8.10
C GLU A 155 -6.81 12.90 8.03
N GLU A 156 -6.30 13.25 6.85
CA GLU A 156 -4.92 13.68 6.61
C GLU A 156 -4.91 14.99 5.83
N SER A 157 -5.14 16.09 6.54
CA SER A 157 -5.13 17.44 5.96
C SER A 157 -3.76 17.87 5.42
N TRP A 158 -2.68 17.19 5.80
CA TRP A 158 -1.31 17.49 5.41
C TRP A 158 -0.61 16.31 4.74
N THR A 159 -0.02 16.56 3.58
CA THR A 159 0.91 15.64 2.91
C THR A 159 2.34 15.98 3.31
N ARG A 160 3.08 14.98 3.77
CA ARG A 160 4.51 15.09 4.07
C ARG A 160 5.31 14.55 2.89
N PHE A 161 6.34 15.27 2.48
CA PHE A 161 7.25 14.83 1.42
C PHE A 161 8.69 15.17 1.79
N VAL A 162 9.64 14.47 1.17
CA VAL A 162 11.08 14.66 1.40
C VAL A 162 11.69 15.27 0.15
N THR A 163 12.44 16.35 0.32
CA THR A 163 13.23 16.96 -0.74
C THR A 163 14.70 16.66 -0.49
N LEU A 164 15.37 16.09 -1.48
CA LEU A 164 16.82 15.88 -1.46
C LEU A 164 17.49 17.05 -2.19
N HIS A 165 18.32 17.79 -1.47
CA HIS A 165 19.02 18.97 -1.97
C HIS A 165 20.34 18.58 -2.66
N ARG A 166 20.86 19.46 -3.53
CA ARG A 166 22.16 19.23 -4.20
C ARG A 166 23.33 19.09 -3.23
N ASN A 167 23.29 19.81 -2.11
CA ASN A 167 24.33 19.82 -1.08
C ASN A 167 24.40 18.53 -0.23
N GLY A 168 23.59 17.50 -0.54
CA GLY A 168 23.55 16.26 0.24
C GLY A 168 22.52 16.27 1.38
N ALA A 169 21.94 17.43 1.71
CA ALA A 169 20.94 17.53 2.77
C ALA A 169 19.56 17.03 2.32
N ALA A 170 18.74 16.64 3.30
CA ALA A 170 17.34 16.28 3.09
C ALA A 170 16.44 17.14 3.99
N SER A 171 15.33 17.63 3.44
CA SER A 171 14.32 18.38 4.21
C SER A 171 12.98 17.66 4.18
N ILE A 172 12.28 17.65 5.31
CA ILE A 172 10.92 17.12 5.42
C ILE A 172 9.95 18.28 5.34
N ASN A 173 9.22 18.34 4.24
CA ASN A 173 8.27 19.40 3.93
C ASN A 173 6.83 18.91 4.16
N ARG A 174 5.93 19.87 4.38
CA ARG A 174 4.50 19.61 4.59
C ARG A 174 3.67 20.63 3.84
N ILE A 175 2.64 20.18 3.14
CA ILE A 175 1.66 21.02 2.44
C ILE A 175 0.27 20.43 2.61
N TYR A 176 -0.76 21.25 2.48
CA TYR A 176 -2.14 20.78 2.53
C TYR A 176 -2.38 19.74 1.43
N SER A 177 -2.97 18.60 1.80
CA SER A 177 -3.16 17.48 0.87
C SER A 177 -4.00 17.83 -0.36
N ARG A 178 -4.93 18.81 -0.23
CA ARG A 178 -5.75 19.30 -1.35
C ARG A 178 -4.97 20.12 -2.38
N LEU A 179 -3.84 20.68 -1.96
CA LEU A 179 -2.97 21.52 -2.77
C LEU A 179 -1.67 20.78 -3.13
N PHE A 180 -1.56 19.50 -2.76
CA PHE A 180 -0.38 18.70 -3.05
C PHE A 180 -0.44 18.18 -4.47
N ASP A 181 0.28 18.84 -5.37
CA ASP A 181 0.69 18.26 -6.64
C ASP A 181 2.21 18.06 -6.63
N PRO A 182 2.70 16.81 -6.68
CA PRO A 182 4.14 16.55 -6.66
C PRO A 182 4.86 17.09 -7.90
N TYR A 183 4.17 17.28 -9.04
CA TYR A 183 4.76 17.85 -10.26
C TYR A 183 4.94 19.35 -10.13
N ASP A 184 3.91 20.08 -9.69
CA ASP A 184 3.99 21.54 -9.52
C ASP A 184 5.07 21.91 -8.50
N ILE A 185 5.13 21.19 -7.37
CA ILE A 185 6.17 21.38 -6.35
C ILE A 185 7.55 21.13 -6.94
N TYR A 186 7.70 20.08 -7.77
CA TYR A 186 8.99 19.76 -8.36
C TYR A 186 9.42 20.76 -9.44
N GLU A 187 8.50 21.21 -10.30
CA GLU A 187 8.81 22.20 -11.33
C GLU A 187 9.22 23.55 -10.72
N GLU A 188 8.59 23.97 -9.62
CA GLU A 188 9.02 25.15 -8.86
C GLU A 188 10.44 24.97 -8.30
N LEU A 189 10.74 23.84 -7.66
CA LEU A 189 12.09 23.53 -7.17
C LEU A 189 13.11 23.48 -8.29
N LYS A 190 12.72 22.95 -9.45
CA LYS A 190 13.54 22.84 -10.65
C LYS A 190 13.84 24.22 -11.25
N HIS A 191 12.85 25.12 -11.26
CA HIS A 191 13.03 26.51 -11.68
C HIS A 191 14.03 27.25 -10.76
N GLN A 192 13.84 27.15 -9.45
CA GLN A 192 14.74 27.77 -8.44
C GLN A 192 16.18 27.28 -8.54
N ASN A 193 16.39 26.06 -9.03
CA ASN A 193 17.72 25.46 -9.18
C ASN A 193 18.30 25.65 -10.60
N ASN A 194 17.69 26.43 -11.50
CA ASN A 194 18.14 26.58 -12.89
C ASN A 194 18.17 25.26 -13.69
N PHE A 195 17.22 24.37 -13.43
CA PHE A 195 17.04 23.11 -14.15
C PHE A 195 15.79 23.09 -15.04
N ALA A 196 15.16 24.24 -15.30
CA ALA A 196 13.90 24.32 -16.05
C ALA A 196 13.95 23.61 -17.43
N SER A 197 15.10 23.67 -18.11
CA SER A 197 15.32 23.02 -19.41
C SER A 197 15.49 21.50 -19.35
N ALA A 198 15.77 20.95 -18.17
CA ALA A 198 16.08 19.54 -18.03
C ALA A 198 14.81 18.67 -17.95
N ALA A 199 14.87 17.45 -18.48
CA ALA A 199 13.73 16.54 -18.44
C ALA A 199 13.46 16.06 -17.01
N THR A 200 12.18 16.05 -16.63
CA THR A 200 11.72 15.51 -15.35
C THR A 200 11.51 14.00 -15.49
N HIS A 201 12.09 13.22 -14.59
CA HIS A 201 11.99 11.78 -14.53
C HIS A 201 11.28 11.34 -13.25
N VAL A 202 10.33 10.42 -13.41
CA VAL A 202 9.58 9.82 -12.31
C VAL A 202 9.96 8.36 -12.18
N ARG A 203 10.28 7.94 -10.95
CA ARG A 203 10.69 6.58 -10.64
C ARG A 203 9.92 6.05 -9.44
N VAL A 204 9.46 4.81 -9.53
CA VAL A 204 8.88 4.09 -8.39
C VAL A 204 10.02 3.49 -7.56
N VAL A 205 10.19 3.97 -6.33
CA VAL A 205 11.22 3.47 -5.38
C VAL A 205 10.71 2.23 -4.65
N LEU A 206 9.46 2.28 -4.21
CA LEU A 206 8.82 1.19 -3.50
C LEU A 206 7.37 1.09 -3.97
N HIS A 207 6.94 -0.12 -4.28
CA HIS A 207 5.57 -0.44 -4.61
C HIS A 207 5.06 -1.51 -3.66
N LEU A 208 4.23 -1.11 -2.71
CA LEU A 208 3.42 -1.98 -1.86
C LEU A 208 1.98 -1.98 -2.37
N SER A 209 1.16 -2.91 -1.88
CA SER A 209 -0.26 -3.04 -2.28
C SER A 209 -1.04 -1.72 -2.13
N ASP A 210 -0.84 -1.01 -1.01
CA ASP A 210 -1.56 0.24 -0.71
C ASP A 210 -0.69 1.50 -0.76
N VAL A 211 0.65 1.36 -0.88
CA VAL A 211 1.59 2.48 -0.79
C VAL A 211 2.56 2.46 -1.94
N ARG A 212 2.72 3.60 -2.61
CA ARG A 212 3.77 3.83 -3.61
C ARG A 212 4.67 4.96 -3.14
N ILE A 213 5.97 4.73 -3.15
CA ILE A 213 6.97 5.79 -2.94
C ILE A 213 7.52 6.15 -4.31
N LEU A 214 7.29 7.39 -4.70
CA LEU A 214 7.75 7.95 -5.97
C LEU A 214 8.93 8.88 -5.72
N ALA A 215 9.90 8.83 -6.61
CA ALA A 215 11.00 9.78 -6.70
C ALA A 215 10.86 10.56 -7.99
N ILE A 216 10.88 11.89 -7.89
CA ILE A 216 10.79 12.80 -9.02
C ILE A 216 12.06 13.63 -9.03
N GLY A 217 12.74 13.66 -10.17
CA GLY A 217 14.04 14.30 -10.28
C GLY A 217 14.46 14.53 -11.72
N VAL A 218 15.53 15.29 -11.91
CA VAL A 218 16.15 15.51 -13.21
C VAL A 218 17.28 14.51 -13.36
N LEU A 219 17.28 13.81 -14.48
CA LEU A 219 18.27 12.79 -14.82
C LEU A 219 19.41 13.46 -15.58
N HIS A 220 20.61 13.42 -15.02
CA HIS A 220 21.81 13.71 -15.80
C HIS A 220 22.77 12.54 -15.64
N ASP A 221 23.01 11.83 -16.76
CA ASP A 221 23.95 10.71 -16.83
C ASP A 221 25.41 11.16 -16.64
N GLN A 222 25.67 12.46 -16.62
CA GLN A 222 27.00 12.99 -16.34
C GLN A 222 27.20 13.23 -14.84
N PRO A 223 28.26 12.65 -14.24
CA PRO A 223 28.62 12.95 -12.87
C PRO A 223 29.05 14.42 -12.78
N SER A 224 28.16 15.30 -12.35
CA SER A 224 28.57 16.63 -11.93
C SER A 224 29.16 16.54 -10.52
N LEU A 225 30.24 17.29 -10.27
CA LEU A 225 30.89 17.42 -8.96
C LEU A 225 29.91 17.90 -7.86
N PHE A 226 28.75 18.43 -8.25
CA PHE A 226 27.70 18.94 -7.38
C PHE A 226 26.47 18.03 -7.31
N VAL A 227 26.56 16.79 -7.79
CA VAL A 227 25.47 15.82 -7.72
C VAL A 227 25.43 15.20 -6.33
N ASN A 228 24.29 15.31 -5.65
CA ASN A 228 24.04 14.57 -4.43
C ASN A 228 24.11 13.06 -4.72
N PRO A 229 25.09 12.32 -4.18
CA PRO A 229 25.28 10.90 -4.48
C PRO A 229 24.09 10.06 -4.02
N ASN A 230 23.40 10.45 -2.94
CA ASN A 230 22.22 9.75 -2.44
C ASN A 230 21.02 9.92 -3.36
N ALA A 231 20.80 11.14 -3.87
CA ALA A 231 19.74 11.39 -4.85
C ALA A 231 20.01 10.65 -6.16
N HIS A 232 21.26 10.63 -6.60
CA HIS A 232 21.68 9.89 -7.78
C HIS A 232 21.54 8.37 -7.58
N LEU A 233 21.91 7.81 -6.44
CA LEU A 233 21.72 6.38 -6.15
C LEU A 233 20.25 5.98 -6.09
N LEU A 234 19.39 6.86 -5.55
CA LEU A 234 17.95 6.63 -5.46
C LEU A 234 17.28 6.65 -6.84
N LEU A 235 17.73 7.53 -7.74
CA LEU A 235 17.27 7.58 -9.13
C LEU A 235 17.97 6.57 -10.05
N HIS A 236 19.19 6.15 -9.73
CA HIS A 236 20.04 5.24 -10.49
C HIS A 236 20.81 4.26 -9.57
N PRO A 237 20.13 3.24 -9.02
CA PRO A 237 20.82 2.17 -8.34
C PRO A 237 21.71 1.44 -9.36
N PRO A 238 22.90 0.98 -8.95
CA PRO A 238 23.93 0.48 -9.85
C PRO A 238 23.46 -0.65 -10.78
N LEU A 239 22.49 -1.47 -10.35
CA LEU A 239 21.94 -2.58 -11.12
C LEU A 239 21.02 -2.18 -12.29
N LEU A 240 20.55 -0.92 -12.33
CA LEU A 240 19.55 -0.46 -13.30
C LEU A 240 20.05 0.61 -14.28
N ARG A 241 21.35 0.96 -14.22
CA ARG A 241 21.98 1.96 -15.10
C ARG A 241 22.09 1.54 -16.57
N ARG A 242 21.94 0.25 -16.88
CA ARG A 242 22.21 -0.30 -18.23
C ARG A 242 21.00 -0.31 -19.17
N LEU A 243 19.81 0.06 -18.70
CA LEU A 243 18.58 0.00 -19.51
C LEU A 243 18.25 1.31 -20.22
N SER A 244 18.79 2.44 -19.76
CA SER A 244 18.38 3.78 -20.23
C SER A 244 19.19 4.31 -21.42
N ARG A 245 20.24 3.62 -21.86
CA ARG A 245 21.03 4.05 -23.03
C ARG A 245 21.25 2.89 -24.00
N PRO A 246 20.51 2.81 -25.13
CA PRO A 246 21.03 2.03 -26.25
C PRO A 246 22.41 2.60 -26.58
N PRO A 247 23.45 1.77 -26.77
CA PRO A 247 24.72 2.27 -27.25
C PRO A 247 24.43 2.91 -28.61
N THR A 248 24.37 4.24 -28.64
CA THR A 248 24.62 4.99 -29.86
C THR A 248 26.03 4.58 -30.25
N ARG A 249 26.14 3.55 -31.10
CA ARG A 249 27.28 3.34 -31.98
C ARG A 249 27.36 4.62 -32.81
N SER A 250 28.01 5.65 -32.26
CA SER A 250 28.70 6.62 -33.07
C SER A 250 29.80 5.81 -33.75
N VAL A 251 29.47 5.26 -34.92
CA VAL A 251 30.46 4.92 -35.92
C VAL A 251 31.31 6.18 -36.04
N PRO A 252 32.63 6.14 -35.76
CA PRO A 252 33.49 7.25 -36.11
C PRO A 252 33.39 7.34 -37.63
N GLN A 253 32.67 8.36 -38.10
CA GLN A 253 32.62 8.70 -39.51
C GLN A 253 34.03 9.19 -39.84
N MET A 254 34.88 8.27 -40.30
CA MET A 254 36.15 8.61 -40.93
C MET A 254 35.83 9.59 -42.05
N THR A 255 36.47 10.73 -41.95
CA THR A 255 36.48 11.79 -42.94
C THR A 255 37.02 11.24 -44.25
N ASP A 256 36.17 11.08 -45.26
CA ASP A 256 36.64 11.03 -46.65
C ASP A 256 36.34 12.37 -47.33
N SER A 257 37.43 13.06 -47.58
CA SER A 257 37.53 14.23 -48.43
C SER A 257 37.25 13.85 -49.89
N ARG A 258 36.17 14.43 -50.42
CA ARG A 258 36.04 15.03 -51.76
C ARG A 258 36.92 14.44 -52.88
N TYR A 259 36.29 13.78 -53.86
CA TYR A 259 36.41 14.16 -55.27
C TYR A 259 35.15 13.75 -56.04
N SER A 260 34.68 14.69 -56.85
CA SER A 260 33.51 14.66 -57.72
C SER A 260 33.61 13.61 -58.83
N ALA A 261 32.47 13.02 -59.23
CA ALA A 261 31.94 13.15 -60.59
C ALA A 261 30.60 12.39 -60.75
N THR A 262 29.63 13.14 -61.26
CA THR A 262 28.37 12.78 -61.94
C THR A 262 28.40 11.52 -62.79
N SER A 263 27.32 10.72 -62.77
CA SER A 263 26.50 10.41 -63.97
C SER A 263 25.29 9.51 -63.67
N THR A 264 24.11 9.97 -64.09
CA THR A 264 22.95 9.26 -64.69
C THR A 264 22.28 8.06 -63.97
N ALA A 265 21.00 8.26 -63.63
CA ALA A 265 19.96 7.25 -63.34
C ALA A 265 19.49 6.51 -64.63
N PRO A 266 18.43 5.66 -64.64
CA PRO A 266 17.63 5.04 -63.56
C PRO A 266 17.41 3.50 -63.77
N ILE A 267 16.67 2.83 -62.88
CA ILE A 267 15.55 1.90 -63.17
C ILE A 267 15.05 1.23 -61.87
N ALA A 268 13.73 1.16 -61.77
CA ALA A 268 12.91 0.61 -60.70
C ALA A 268 13.03 -0.93 -60.56
N ILE A 269 12.65 -1.46 -59.40
CA ILE A 269 11.73 -2.61 -59.28
C ILE A 269 11.11 -2.58 -57.87
N ALA A 270 9.79 -2.53 -57.86
CA ALA A 270 8.94 -2.72 -56.70
C ALA A 270 8.88 -4.20 -56.33
N SER A 271 8.95 -4.51 -55.04
CA SER A 271 8.50 -5.80 -54.51
C SER A 271 7.64 -5.57 -53.26
N ARG A 272 6.32 -5.71 -53.47
CA ARG A 272 5.29 -5.90 -52.45
C ARG A 272 5.58 -7.18 -51.65
N GLY A 273 5.48 -7.08 -50.32
CA GLY A 273 5.37 -8.20 -49.39
C GLY A 273 4.35 -7.86 -48.29
N PRO A 274 3.58 -8.84 -47.77
CA PRO A 274 2.26 -8.61 -47.19
C PRO A 274 2.29 -8.11 -45.75
N ALA A 275 1.33 -7.24 -45.43
CA ALA A 275 1.02 -6.76 -44.10
C ALA A 275 0.49 -7.91 -43.23
N ALA A 276 1.30 -8.36 -42.28
CA ALA A 276 0.87 -9.19 -41.17
C ALA A 276 0.37 -8.29 -40.02
N ALA A 277 -0.81 -8.62 -39.53
CA ALA A 277 -1.53 -7.94 -38.47
C ALA A 277 -0.71 -7.78 -37.18
N THR A 278 -0.69 -6.57 -36.65
CA THR A 278 -0.22 -6.26 -35.29
C THR A 278 -1.33 -6.54 -34.28
N PRO A 279 -1.15 -7.43 -33.30
CA PRO A 279 -1.97 -7.43 -32.10
C PRO A 279 -1.46 -6.33 -31.17
N SER A 280 -2.34 -5.42 -30.78
CA SER A 280 -2.13 -4.48 -29.69
C SER A 280 -1.97 -5.23 -28.38
N HIS A 281 -0.72 -5.52 -28.00
CA HIS A 281 -0.39 -6.09 -26.70
C HIS A 281 0.19 -4.99 -25.80
N ASN A 282 -0.50 -4.77 -24.68
CA ASN A 282 -0.15 -3.86 -23.60
C ASN A 282 1.28 -4.13 -23.09
N ALA A 283 2.23 -3.27 -23.49
CA ALA A 283 3.57 -3.25 -22.92
C ALA A 283 3.58 -2.30 -21.72
N ASN A 284 3.24 -2.79 -20.53
CA ASN A 284 3.67 -2.18 -19.26
C ASN A 284 3.48 -3.09 -18.02
N GLU A 285 3.74 -4.38 -18.14
CA GLU A 285 3.96 -5.24 -16.97
C GLU A 285 5.32 -5.93 -17.08
N ILE A 286 6.36 -5.19 -16.68
CA ILE A 286 7.68 -5.78 -16.43
C ILE A 286 7.61 -6.45 -15.06
N TYR A 287 7.43 -7.76 -15.07
CA TYR A 287 7.57 -8.65 -13.93
C TYR A 287 9.02 -8.69 -13.44
N TYR A 288 9.25 -8.37 -12.17
CA TYR A 288 10.56 -8.52 -11.51
C TYR A 288 10.53 -9.73 -10.57
N PRO A 289 11.45 -10.70 -10.71
CA PRO A 289 11.57 -11.78 -9.74
C PRO A 289 12.18 -11.27 -8.43
N VAL A 290 11.52 -11.59 -7.32
CA VAL A 290 11.99 -11.29 -5.96
C VAL A 290 13.24 -12.13 -5.66
N VAL A 291 14.41 -11.49 -5.66
CA VAL A 291 15.65 -12.10 -5.15
C VAL A 291 15.62 -12.00 -3.62
N ARG A 292 15.63 -13.15 -2.94
CA ARG A 292 15.82 -13.24 -1.49
C ARG A 292 17.25 -12.83 -1.15
N SER A 293 17.44 -11.68 -0.51
CA SER A 293 18.73 -11.34 0.10
C SER A 293 18.87 -12.06 1.43
N MET A 294 19.85 -12.96 1.51
CA MET A 294 20.32 -13.55 2.76
C MET A 294 20.96 -12.47 3.65
N SER A 295 20.67 -12.52 4.94
CA SER A 295 21.35 -11.75 5.99
C SER A 295 22.85 -12.07 6.05
N PRO A 296 23.65 -11.17 6.63
CA PRO A 296 24.71 -11.60 7.52
C PRO A 296 24.60 -10.96 8.91
N SER A 297 24.92 -11.80 9.89
CA SER A 297 25.08 -11.55 11.32
C SER A 297 26.14 -10.48 11.64
N GLY A 298 26.01 -9.80 12.81
CA GLY A 298 26.88 -8.71 13.33
C GLY A 298 28.30 -9.15 13.77
N PRO A 299 28.95 -8.58 14.83
CA PRO A 299 28.55 -7.55 15.81
C PRO A 299 29.65 -6.47 16.11
N LEU A 300 29.40 -5.57 17.09
CA LEU A 300 30.33 -4.91 18.07
C LEU A 300 29.56 -3.73 18.73
N SER A 301 29.10 -3.80 19.98
CA SER A 301 29.80 -3.58 21.27
C SER A 301 30.55 -2.25 21.39
N THR A 302 29.96 -1.29 22.10
CA THR A 302 30.70 -0.26 22.86
C THR A 302 30.03 -0.09 24.22
N SER A 303 30.77 -0.42 25.26
CA SER A 303 30.47 -0.20 26.66
C SER A 303 30.87 1.21 27.08
N TYR A 304 30.07 1.83 27.95
CA TYR A 304 30.55 2.76 28.96
C TYR A 304 29.83 2.41 30.25
N GLY A 305 30.62 1.96 31.23
CA GLY A 305 30.17 1.66 32.58
C GLY A 305 30.45 2.82 33.54
N LEU A 306 30.14 2.51 34.81
CA LEU A 306 30.32 3.27 36.06
C LEU A 306 29.12 4.19 36.41
N GLY A 307 28.43 4.02 37.55
CA GLY A 307 28.66 3.12 38.68
C GLY A 307 27.47 3.08 39.64
N GLU A 308 27.48 2.06 40.49
CA GLU A 308 26.49 1.73 41.53
C GLU A 308 26.45 2.74 42.69
N GLY A 309 25.29 2.83 43.33
CA GLY A 309 25.13 3.44 44.65
C GLY A 309 23.68 3.77 45.00
N SER A 310 22.98 2.83 45.65
CA SER A 310 21.79 3.07 46.49
C SER A 310 22.22 2.91 47.97
N PRO A 311 21.41 3.26 48.99
CA PRO A 311 20.23 4.12 49.03
C PRO A 311 20.23 5.12 50.23
N ALA A 312 19.11 5.86 50.36
CA ALA A 312 18.43 6.24 51.62
C ALA A 312 18.33 7.74 51.98
N THR A 313 17.10 8.06 52.43
CA THR A 313 16.67 9.09 53.40
C THR A 313 16.53 10.55 52.93
N SER A 314 15.27 10.98 52.90
CA SER A 314 14.76 12.36 53.04
C SER A 314 15.31 13.04 54.33
N PRO A 315 15.27 14.38 54.49
CA PRO A 315 14.05 15.18 54.44
C PRO A 315 14.14 16.54 53.75
N ALA A 316 12.95 17.07 53.47
CA ALA A 316 12.68 18.38 52.91
C ALA A 316 12.99 19.51 53.91
N GLU A 317 13.65 20.57 53.44
CA GLU A 317 13.57 21.90 54.05
C GLU A 317 13.77 23.03 53.02
N ARG A 318 12.67 23.79 52.85
CA ARG A 318 12.52 25.25 52.70
C ARG A 318 13.49 26.11 51.87
N SER A 319 12.83 26.93 51.03
CA SER A 319 13.17 28.31 50.63
C SER A 319 14.33 28.43 49.63
N SER A 320 14.41 29.40 48.71
CA SER A 320 13.60 30.53 48.30
C SER A 320 14.22 31.06 46.99
N HIS A 321 13.39 31.34 45.97
CA HIS A 321 13.46 32.44 44.98
C HIS A 321 14.79 32.84 44.23
N PRO A 322 14.68 33.61 43.12
CA PRO A 322 15.33 33.32 41.83
C PRO A 322 16.61 34.14 41.56
N PRO A 323 17.22 34.02 40.36
CA PRO A 323 17.06 35.15 39.43
C PRO A 323 17.04 34.84 37.91
N GLN A 324 16.28 35.69 37.23
CA GLN A 324 16.64 36.44 36.01
C GLN A 324 16.97 35.73 34.68
N SER A 325 15.96 35.79 33.81
CA SER A 325 16.00 36.40 32.46
C SER A 325 17.25 36.25 31.61
N GLN A 326 17.12 35.50 30.50
CA GLN A 326 17.71 35.92 29.23
C GLN A 326 16.71 35.75 28.08
N SER A 327 16.42 36.89 27.48
CA SER A 327 15.71 37.09 26.23
C SER A 327 16.46 36.46 25.06
N SER A 328 15.74 35.76 24.18
CA SER A 328 16.18 35.65 22.79
C SER A 328 14.99 35.73 21.85
N ARG A 329 15.11 36.70 20.96
CA ARG A 329 14.13 37.23 20.02
C ARG A 329 13.76 36.17 18.99
N ARG A 330 12.47 35.86 18.88
CA ARG A 330 11.87 35.25 17.69
C ARG A 330 11.47 36.37 16.74
N THR A 331 12.11 36.43 15.58
CA THR A 331 11.68 37.26 14.46
C THR A 331 10.60 36.57 13.66
N THR A 332 9.59 37.37 13.33
CA THR A 332 8.28 37.07 12.77
C THR A 332 8.30 37.08 11.24
N LEU A 333 7.69 36.07 10.62
CA LEU A 333 7.23 36.13 9.22
C LEU A 333 5.78 35.64 9.18
N SER A 334 4.85 36.53 9.53
CA SER A 334 3.41 36.28 9.46
C SER A 334 2.68 37.62 9.31
N SER A 335 2.85 38.27 8.18
CA SER A 335 2.00 39.39 7.77
C SER A 335 2.04 39.49 6.26
N LEU A 336 1.06 38.89 5.59
CA LEU A 336 0.61 39.20 4.23
C LEU A 336 -0.51 38.22 3.87
N LEU A 337 -1.71 38.42 4.42
CA LEU A 337 -2.96 38.15 3.71
C LEU A 337 -4.08 39.06 4.28
N PRO A 338 -4.99 39.57 3.43
CA PRO A 338 -5.96 40.61 3.80
C PRO A 338 -7.18 40.01 4.51
N SER A 339 -7.67 40.72 5.53
CA SER A 339 -8.93 40.41 6.21
C SER A 339 -10.13 40.70 5.30
N LEU A 340 -10.85 39.65 4.90
CA LEU A 340 -12.20 39.77 4.38
C LEU A 340 -13.18 39.71 5.56
N GLY A 341 -14.00 40.75 5.65
CA GLY A 341 -14.90 41.01 6.76
C GLY A 341 -16.02 39.98 6.91
N ARG A 342 -16.46 39.80 8.15
CA ARG A 342 -17.71 39.13 8.48
C ARG A 342 -18.40 39.89 9.61
N ARG A 343 -19.28 40.82 9.22
CA ARG A 343 -20.42 41.25 10.03
C ARG A 343 -21.44 40.12 10.03
N THR A 344 -21.98 39.77 11.19
CA THR A 344 -23.42 39.75 11.48
C THR A 344 -23.63 39.29 12.92
N SER A 345 -24.21 40.18 13.72
CA SER A 345 -24.91 39.91 14.96
C SER A 345 -26.31 40.49 14.81
N ALA A 346 -27.35 39.68 14.94
CA ALA A 346 -28.67 40.11 15.40
C ALA A 346 -29.50 38.86 15.75
N THR A 347 -29.77 38.73 17.03
CA THR A 347 -30.80 37.91 17.66
C THR A 347 -32.02 38.80 17.97
N VAL A 348 -33.17 38.15 18.24
CA VAL A 348 -34.40 38.69 18.89
C VAL A 348 -35.33 39.40 17.87
N ASP A 349 -36.64 39.14 17.71
CA ASP A 349 -37.64 38.58 18.62
C ASP A 349 -39.00 38.24 17.94
N THR A 350 -39.80 37.43 18.67
CA THR A 350 -41.28 37.35 18.86
C THR A 350 -42.35 37.35 17.73
N GLY A 351 -43.39 36.54 17.99
CA GLY A 351 -44.75 36.56 17.40
C GLY A 351 -45.26 35.14 17.07
N ASP A 352 -45.74 34.36 18.05
CA ASP A 352 -47.16 34.22 18.42
C ASP A 352 -48.12 34.20 17.21
N ASP A 353 -48.84 33.10 16.91
CA ASP A 353 -50.08 32.70 17.59
C ASP A 353 -50.75 31.47 16.92
N ALA A 354 -51.43 30.67 17.77
CA ALA A 354 -52.68 29.90 17.57
C ALA A 354 -52.91 29.01 16.30
N MET A 355 -53.60 27.86 16.29
CA MET A 355 -54.44 27.09 17.21
C MET A 355 -54.93 25.83 16.43
N VAL A 356 -55.60 24.90 17.14
CA VAL A 356 -56.42 23.75 16.67
C VAL A 356 -55.61 22.48 16.35
N GLY A 357 -55.63 21.43 17.19
CA GLY A 357 -56.77 20.62 17.67
C GLY A 357 -56.88 19.40 16.73
N THR A 358 -56.70 18.12 17.13
CA THR A 358 -57.57 17.27 17.97
C THR A 358 -56.89 15.87 18.03
N SER A 359 -56.55 15.34 19.21
CA SER A 359 -57.26 14.29 19.99
C SER A 359 -57.26 12.85 19.43
N GLY A 360 -56.91 11.87 20.28
CA GLY A 360 -57.30 10.45 20.14
C GLY A 360 -56.21 9.45 20.58
N THR A 361 -55.98 9.28 21.89
CA THR A 361 -56.43 8.13 22.72
C THR A 361 -55.62 6.83 22.59
N SER A 362 -54.84 6.58 23.64
CA SER A 362 -54.21 5.33 24.14
C SER A 362 -55.23 4.23 24.53
N PRO A 363 -54.91 3.17 25.32
CA PRO A 363 -53.69 2.33 25.49
C PRO A 363 -54.04 0.80 25.50
N VAL A 364 -53.17 -0.02 26.12
CA VAL A 364 -53.29 -1.41 26.63
C VAL A 364 -52.44 -2.37 25.79
N GLY A 365 -51.51 -3.18 26.31
CA GLY A 365 -51.10 -3.56 27.65
C GLY A 365 -50.38 -4.92 27.52
N GLY A 366 -49.44 -5.27 28.40
CA GLY A 366 -48.88 -6.64 28.40
C GLY A 366 -47.49 -6.81 29.00
N SER A 367 -47.46 -7.05 30.30
CA SER A 367 -46.31 -7.44 31.12
C SER A 367 -46.00 -8.95 30.98
N ALA A 368 -44.72 -9.35 31.00
CA ALA A 368 -44.31 -10.63 31.61
C ALA A 368 -42.80 -10.68 31.93
N ARG A 369 -42.50 -10.90 33.21
CA ARG A 369 -41.23 -11.30 33.82
C ARG A 369 -40.96 -12.80 33.65
N CYS A 370 -39.69 -13.18 33.85
CA CYS A 370 -39.11 -14.39 34.51
C CYS A 370 -37.98 -14.95 33.65
N SER A 371 -36.92 -15.58 34.16
CA SER A 371 -36.29 -15.76 35.48
C SER A 371 -35.00 -16.52 35.18
N ARG A 372 -33.99 -16.32 36.03
CA ARG A 372 -32.79 -17.15 36.16
C ARG A 372 -33.08 -18.66 36.22
N ARG A 373 -32.17 -19.44 35.66
CA ARG A 373 -31.45 -20.51 36.36
C ARG A 373 -29.99 -20.51 35.94
#